data_AF-A0A1J5EGX8-F1
#
_entry.id   AF-A0A1J5EGX8-F1
#
_cell.length_a   1.000
_cell.length_b   1.000
_cell.length_c   1.000
_cell.angle_alpha   90.00
_cell.angle_beta   90.00
_cell.angle_gamma   90.00
#
_symmetry.space_group_name_H-M   'P 1'
#
loop_
_entity.id
_entity.type
_entity.pdbx_description
1 polymer ?
#
loop_
_entity_poly.entity_id
_entity_poly.type
_entity_poly.pdbx_seq_one_letter_code
_entity_poly.pdbx_strand_id
1 'polypeptide(L)'
;MEMQPLRAALGEGLAVCLVTGLGPLETALTLTRSLEQGEADFAGVVNFGVAGAYLGTVVHLLDICLAVTENLGDLGICAGNETRAFPLDRLSVPISWVLDQTLLSRARAILAAHGVAFKEGNFVTVSGVSGTEERGVFLRDRFAAICENMEGAAVARVCAAYGLPLLEIRCVSNLVEDRDPGLWRLAEACHLGGVKVAAMINELSKAD
;
A
#
# COMPACT_ATOMS: atom_id res chain seq x y z
N MET A 1 -11.04 -12.59 0.14
CA MET A 1 -9.87 -13.48 0.33
C MET A 1 -8.80 -12.76 1.13
N GLU A 2 -8.30 -11.61 0.69
CA GLU A 2 -7.21 -10.89 1.38
C GLU A 2 -7.59 -10.39 2.78
N MET A 3 -8.79 -9.83 2.94
CA MET A 3 -9.25 -9.28 4.22
C MET A 3 -9.69 -10.34 5.24
N GLN A 4 -9.87 -11.59 4.83
CA GLN A 4 -10.46 -12.63 5.69
C GLN A 4 -9.52 -13.05 6.83
N PRO A 5 -8.23 -13.35 6.59
CA PRO A 5 -7.27 -13.62 7.67
C PRO A 5 -7.14 -12.44 8.65
N LEU A 6 -7.11 -11.21 8.12
CA LEU A 6 -7.03 -10.00 8.93
C LEU A 6 -8.26 -9.86 9.85
N ARG A 7 -9.48 -9.96 9.30
CA ARG A 7 -10.72 -9.90 10.08
C ARG A 7 -10.79 -10.98 11.16
N ALA A 8 -10.39 -12.21 10.81
CA ALA A 8 -10.38 -13.32 11.76
C ALA A 8 -9.41 -13.08 12.93
N ALA A 9 -8.26 -12.45 12.66
CA ALA A 9 -7.23 -12.18 13.67
C ALA A 9 -7.48 -10.87 14.47
N LEU A 10 -8.16 -9.88 13.89
CA LEU A 10 -8.49 -8.62 14.58
C LEU A 10 -9.45 -8.84 15.75
N GLY A 11 -10.45 -9.72 15.59
CA GLY A 11 -11.49 -9.94 16.60
C GLY A 11 -12.47 -8.77 16.72
N GLU A 12 -13.11 -8.62 17.88
CA GLU A 12 -13.94 -7.44 18.20
C GLU A 12 -13.04 -6.30 18.68
N GLY A 13 -12.73 -5.37 17.77
CA GLY A 13 -11.91 -4.18 18.05
C GLY A 13 -12.57 -2.90 17.52
N LEU A 14 -11.94 -1.75 17.80
CA LEU A 14 -12.40 -0.42 17.37
C LEU A 14 -12.18 -0.16 15.86
N ALA A 15 -11.48 -1.05 15.15
CA ALA A 15 -11.15 -0.88 13.75
C ALA A 15 -12.32 -1.27 12.82
N VAL A 16 -12.72 -0.34 11.94
CA VAL A 16 -13.69 -0.61 10.88
C VAL A 16 -12.97 -1.19 9.66
N CYS A 17 -13.39 -2.38 9.22
CA CYS A 17 -12.76 -3.07 8.09
C CYS A 17 -13.49 -2.79 6.76
N LEU A 18 -12.90 -1.95 5.91
CA LEU A 18 -13.41 -1.63 4.58
C LEU A 18 -12.67 -2.42 3.48
N VAL A 19 -13.40 -2.95 2.49
CA VAL A 19 -12.83 -3.49 1.25
C VAL A 19 -13.07 -2.44 0.16
N THR A 20 -11.99 -1.90 -0.39
CA THR A 20 -12.04 -0.72 -1.27
C THR A 20 -12.21 -1.05 -2.75
N GLY A 21 -12.09 -2.32 -3.14
CA GLY A 21 -12.02 -2.74 -4.54
C GLY A 21 -10.59 -2.73 -5.09
N LEU A 22 -10.44 -2.86 -6.40
CA LEU A 22 -9.15 -2.92 -7.09
C LEU A 22 -8.88 -1.61 -7.82
N GLY A 23 -7.66 -1.11 -7.70
CA GLY A 23 -7.22 0.04 -8.47
C GLY A 23 -7.54 1.39 -7.82
N PRO A 24 -6.97 2.49 -8.36
CA PRO A 24 -7.08 3.81 -7.73
C PRO A 24 -8.50 4.37 -7.74
N LEU A 25 -9.25 4.14 -8.82
CA LEU A 25 -10.58 4.72 -9.01
C LEU A 25 -11.60 4.18 -8.00
N GLU A 26 -11.73 2.87 -7.92
CA GLU A 26 -12.68 2.22 -7.01
C GLU A 26 -12.29 2.48 -5.56
N THR A 27 -10.99 2.48 -5.27
CA THR A 27 -10.46 2.80 -3.94
C THR A 27 -10.82 4.22 -3.50
N ALA A 28 -10.57 5.21 -4.35
CA ALA A 28 -10.89 6.59 -4.03
C ALA A 28 -12.40 6.77 -3.79
N LEU A 29 -13.25 6.19 -4.65
CA LEU A 29 -14.71 6.28 -4.51
C LEU A 29 -15.21 5.64 -3.21
N THR A 30 -14.80 4.39 -2.96
CA THR A 30 -15.27 3.61 -1.83
C THR A 30 -14.80 4.17 -0.50
N LEU A 31 -13.53 4.57 -0.40
CA LEU A 31 -13.00 5.17 0.84
C LEU A 31 -13.66 6.52 1.12
N THR A 32 -13.75 7.40 0.12
CA THR A 32 -14.42 8.71 0.25
C THR A 32 -15.85 8.54 0.74
N ARG A 33 -16.62 7.63 0.10
CA ARG A 33 -18.00 7.35 0.51
C ARG A 33 -18.09 6.84 1.94
N SER A 34 -17.17 5.97 2.36
CA SER A 34 -17.15 5.44 3.73
C SER A 34 -16.85 6.52 4.77
N LEU A 35 -15.96 7.47 4.46
CA LEU A 35 -15.63 8.58 5.35
C LEU A 35 -16.79 9.58 5.46
N GLU A 36 -17.50 9.85 4.36
CA GLU A 36 -18.65 10.79 4.33
C GLU A 36 -19.94 10.21 4.92
N GLN A 37 -20.13 8.89 4.85
CA GLN A 37 -21.33 8.22 5.37
C GLN A 37 -21.19 7.77 6.82
N GLY A 38 -19.97 7.81 7.39
CA GLY A 38 -19.71 7.38 8.74
C GLY A 38 -20.18 8.41 9.78
N GLU A 39 -20.74 7.92 10.89
CA GLU A 39 -20.95 8.72 12.11
C GLU A 39 -19.71 8.71 13.03
N ALA A 40 -18.67 7.94 12.66
CA ALA A 40 -17.48 7.72 13.49
C ALA A 40 -16.33 8.65 13.07
N ASP A 41 -15.75 9.33 14.06
CA ASP A 41 -14.50 10.06 13.89
C ASP A 41 -13.33 9.06 13.80
N PHE A 42 -12.76 8.92 12.61
CA PHE A 42 -11.59 8.07 12.41
C PHE A 42 -10.30 8.79 12.82
N ALA A 43 -9.49 8.17 13.67
CA ALA A 43 -8.18 8.70 14.06
C ALA A 43 -7.10 8.54 12.96
N GLY A 44 -7.35 7.68 11.96
CA GLY A 44 -6.42 7.40 10.87
C GLY A 44 -6.85 6.23 10.01
N VAL A 45 -6.06 5.95 8.97
CA VAL A 45 -6.28 4.84 8.02
C VAL A 45 -5.07 3.93 8.00
N VAL A 46 -5.31 2.62 8.05
CA VAL A 46 -4.31 1.58 7.79
C VAL A 46 -4.66 0.90 6.47
N ASN A 47 -3.87 1.17 5.43
CA ASN A 47 -3.99 0.50 4.15
C ASN A 47 -3.21 -0.82 4.18
N PHE A 48 -3.92 -1.94 4.13
CA PHE A 48 -3.36 -3.28 4.16
C PHE A 48 -3.69 -4.05 2.88
N GLY A 49 -2.70 -4.74 2.33
CA GLY A 49 -2.89 -5.65 1.21
C GLY A 49 -1.61 -6.35 0.80
N VAL A 50 -1.55 -6.78 -0.47
CA VAL A 50 -0.36 -7.37 -1.07
C VAL A 50 0.32 -6.43 -2.07
N ALA A 51 1.57 -6.74 -2.41
CA ALA A 51 2.36 -5.98 -3.38
C ALA A 51 3.32 -6.88 -4.19
N GLY A 52 3.71 -6.40 -5.37
CA GLY A 52 4.81 -6.96 -6.15
C GLY A 52 6.13 -6.28 -5.80
N ALA A 53 7.17 -7.02 -5.42
CA ALA A 53 8.47 -6.44 -5.11
C ALA A 53 9.31 -6.25 -6.38
N TYR A 54 9.96 -5.09 -6.52
CA TYR A 54 10.85 -4.85 -7.66
C TYR A 54 12.16 -5.63 -7.52
N LEU A 55 12.66 -6.18 -8.62
CA LEU A 55 13.98 -6.83 -8.67
C LEU A 55 15.11 -5.86 -8.34
N GLY A 56 16.19 -6.38 -7.75
CA GLY A 56 17.37 -5.59 -7.35
C GLY A 56 17.18 -4.77 -6.06
N THR A 57 16.06 -4.95 -5.36
CA THR A 57 15.81 -4.35 -4.04
C THR A 57 16.18 -5.35 -2.92
N VAL A 58 16.11 -4.90 -1.66
CA VAL A 58 16.36 -5.76 -0.48
C VAL A 58 15.14 -6.61 -0.06
N VAL A 59 14.07 -6.55 -0.84
CA VAL A 59 12.75 -7.12 -0.52
C VAL A 59 12.58 -8.48 -1.19
N HIS A 60 12.09 -9.46 -0.43
CA HIS A 60 11.84 -10.82 -0.90
C HIS A 60 10.37 -11.21 -0.78
N LEU A 61 9.99 -12.33 -1.40
CA LEU A 61 8.65 -12.91 -1.26
C LEU A 61 8.28 -13.09 0.22
N LEU A 62 7.04 -12.74 0.56
CA LEU A 62 6.47 -12.76 1.90
C LEU A 62 7.04 -11.76 2.91
N ASP A 63 7.98 -10.89 2.52
CA ASP A 63 8.38 -9.78 3.38
C ASP A 63 7.16 -8.89 3.67
N ILE A 64 7.13 -8.35 4.89
CA ILE A 64 6.23 -7.25 5.26
C ILE A 64 6.96 -5.95 4.93
N CYS A 65 6.30 -5.07 4.19
CA CYS A 65 6.85 -3.79 3.78
C CYS A 65 5.97 -2.65 4.30
N LEU A 66 6.60 -1.60 4.83
CA LEU A 66 5.98 -0.35 5.22
C LEU A 66 6.29 0.74 4.18
N ALA A 67 5.28 1.46 3.74
CA ALA A 67 5.50 2.60 2.84
C ALA A 67 6.00 3.82 3.62
N VAL A 68 7.10 4.41 3.16
CA VAL A 68 7.58 5.72 3.61
C VAL A 68 6.95 6.83 2.76
N THR A 69 6.88 6.58 1.46
CA THR A 69 6.15 7.40 0.49
C THR A 69 5.32 6.50 -0.40
N GLU A 70 4.24 7.04 -0.94
CA GLU A 70 3.41 6.39 -1.94
C GLU A 70 3.35 7.27 -3.19
N ASN A 71 3.45 6.67 -4.37
CA ASN A 71 3.67 7.39 -5.63
C ASN A 71 2.73 6.88 -6.71
N LEU A 72 2.06 7.77 -7.44
CA LEU A 72 1.24 7.41 -8.59
C LEU A 72 2.12 7.21 -9.83
N GLY A 73 2.39 5.95 -10.18
CA GLY A 73 3.37 5.59 -11.22
C GLY A 73 2.89 5.80 -12.66
N ASP A 74 1.58 5.70 -12.87
CA ASP A 74 0.98 5.61 -14.21
C ASP A 74 0.42 6.92 -14.75
N LEU A 75 0.41 7.99 -13.95
CA LEU A 75 -0.12 9.27 -14.44
C LEU A 75 0.90 9.99 -15.32
N GLY A 76 0.64 10.03 -16.62
CA GLY A 76 1.51 10.69 -17.57
C GLY A 76 1.31 10.26 -19.02
N ILE A 77 2.31 10.57 -19.84
CA ILE A 77 2.44 10.12 -21.22
C ILE A 77 3.07 8.73 -21.21
N CYS A 78 2.34 7.72 -21.68
CA CYS A 78 2.83 6.35 -21.81
C CYS A 78 3.58 6.16 -23.13
N ALA A 79 4.79 5.58 -23.07
CA ALA A 79 5.60 5.24 -24.22
C ALA A 79 6.34 3.91 -23.97
N GLY A 80 5.75 2.80 -24.43
CA GLY A 80 6.27 1.46 -24.12
C GLY A 80 6.21 1.19 -22.62
N ASN A 81 7.35 0.83 -22.02
CA ASN A 81 7.48 0.57 -20.58
C ASN A 81 7.70 1.85 -19.75
N GLU A 82 7.80 3.02 -20.38
CA GLU A 82 7.98 4.29 -19.67
C GLU A 82 6.68 5.07 -19.52
N THR A 83 6.57 5.81 -18.42
CA THR A 83 5.57 6.86 -18.24
C THR A 83 6.31 8.16 -17.96
N ARG A 84 5.95 9.27 -18.61
CA ARG A 84 6.58 10.58 -18.40
C ARG A 84 5.57 11.59 -17.93
N ALA A 85 5.99 12.53 -17.07
CA ALA A 85 5.08 13.55 -16.55
C ALA A 85 4.49 14.43 -17.68
N PHE A 86 3.28 14.95 -17.48
CA PHE A 86 2.71 15.99 -18.34
C PHE A 86 3.43 17.32 -18.07
N PRO A 87 3.89 18.04 -19.10
CA PRO A 87 4.47 19.38 -18.94
C PRO A 87 3.36 20.43 -18.83
N LEU A 88 2.47 20.29 -17.84
CA LEU A 88 1.28 21.14 -17.68
C LEU A 88 1.17 21.66 -16.24
N ASP A 89 1.67 22.87 -16.02
CA ASP A 89 1.71 23.49 -14.68
C ASP A 89 0.31 23.69 -14.05
N ARG A 90 -0.70 24.00 -14.88
CA ARG A 90 -2.07 24.34 -14.42
C ARG A 90 -2.97 23.14 -14.16
N LEU A 91 -2.58 21.94 -14.59
CA LEU A 91 -3.32 20.70 -14.37
C LEU A 91 -2.49 19.71 -13.53
N SER A 92 -1.44 20.21 -12.88
CA SER A 92 -0.59 19.39 -12.02
C SER A 92 -1.42 18.84 -10.87
N VAL A 93 -1.37 17.53 -10.70
CA VAL A 93 -1.89 16.84 -9.52
C VAL A 93 -0.70 16.27 -8.75
N PRO A 94 -0.78 16.19 -7.41
CA PRO A 94 0.22 15.47 -6.64
C PRO A 94 0.31 14.02 -7.14
N ILE A 95 1.53 13.53 -7.32
CA ILE A 95 1.81 12.14 -7.69
C ILE A 95 2.66 11.43 -6.64
N SER A 96 2.97 12.10 -5.52
CA SER A 96 3.81 11.57 -4.45
C SER A 96 3.32 12.12 -3.13
N TRP A 97 3.21 11.24 -2.14
CA TRP A 97 2.78 11.57 -0.78
C TRP A 97 3.77 10.96 0.21
N VAL A 98 4.31 11.78 1.10
CA VAL A 98 5.03 11.30 2.28
C VAL A 98 3.98 10.86 3.30
N LEU A 99 4.09 9.62 3.78
CA LEU A 99 3.12 9.07 4.73
C LEU A 99 3.42 9.52 6.18
N ASP A 100 2.46 9.32 7.07
CA ASP A 100 2.53 9.84 8.44
C ASP A 100 3.69 9.21 9.24
N GLN A 101 4.66 10.04 9.62
CA GLN A 101 5.89 9.58 10.26
C GLN A 101 5.67 9.11 11.71
N THR A 102 4.64 9.64 12.39
CA THR A 102 4.29 9.24 13.75
C THR A 102 3.71 7.84 13.75
N LEU A 103 2.73 7.59 12.89
CA LEU A 103 2.06 6.30 12.73
C LEU A 103 3.03 5.25 12.19
N LEU A 104 3.89 5.62 11.24
CA LEU A 104 4.98 4.76 10.77
C LEU A 104 5.94 4.38 11.91
N SER A 105 6.35 5.34 12.74
CA SER A 105 7.24 5.07 13.88
C SER A 105 6.60 4.18 14.95
N ARG A 106 5.30 4.38 15.23
CA ARG A 106 4.52 3.49 16.11
C ARG A 106 4.46 2.07 15.54
N ALA A 107 4.15 1.93 14.25
CA ALA A 107 4.10 0.64 13.57
C ALA A 107 5.45 -0.10 13.63
N ARG A 108 6.56 0.59 13.36
CA ARG A 108 7.92 0.03 13.50
C ARG A 108 8.17 -0.54 14.89
N ALA A 109 7.85 0.24 15.93
CA ALA A 109 8.06 -0.16 17.32
C ALA A 109 7.23 -1.40 17.69
N ILE A 110 5.95 -1.43 17.28
CA ILE A 110 5.05 -2.55 17.55
C ILE A 110 5.52 -3.82 16.82
N LEU A 111 5.85 -3.72 15.53
CA LEU A 111 6.35 -4.86 14.75
C LEU A 111 7.66 -5.41 15.33
N ALA A 112 8.58 -4.53 15.72
CA ALA A 112 9.83 -4.92 16.36
C ALA A 112 9.61 -5.62 17.71
N ALA A 113 8.70 -5.11 18.55
CA ALA A 113 8.34 -5.73 19.82
C ALA A 113 7.75 -7.14 19.65
N HIS A 114 7.06 -7.39 18.53
CA HIS A 114 6.53 -8.71 18.16
C HIS A 114 7.51 -9.60 17.41
N GLY A 115 8.76 -9.17 17.23
CA GLY A 115 9.77 -9.91 16.45
C GLY A 115 9.41 -10.06 14.96
N VAL A 116 8.55 -9.18 14.43
CA VAL A 116 8.18 -9.19 13.02
C VAL A 116 9.21 -8.40 12.23
N ALA A 117 10.00 -9.10 11.42
CA ALA A 117 10.88 -8.44 10.46
C ALA A 117 10.06 -7.71 9.38
N PHE A 118 10.49 -6.50 9.04
CA PHE A 118 9.89 -5.68 7.99
C PHE A 118 10.96 -4.94 7.17
N LYS A 119 10.56 -4.50 5.99
CA LYS A 119 11.30 -3.58 5.12
C LYS A 119 10.52 -2.28 5.02
N GLU A 120 11.18 -1.21 4.60
CA GLU A 120 10.51 0.07 4.36
C GLU A 120 11.12 0.79 3.17
N GLY A 121 10.32 1.59 2.49
CA GLY A 121 10.77 2.34 1.32
C GLY A 121 9.62 2.99 0.56
N ASN A 122 9.91 3.46 -0.64
CA ASN A 122 8.91 4.10 -1.50
C ASN A 122 8.08 3.03 -2.20
N PHE A 123 6.77 3.23 -2.24
CA PHE A 123 5.83 2.38 -2.97
C PHE A 123 5.34 3.11 -4.21
N VAL A 124 4.87 2.33 -5.18
CA VAL A 124 4.27 2.84 -6.41
C VAL A 124 2.90 2.20 -6.61
N THR A 125 1.90 3.03 -6.82
CA THR A 125 0.57 2.61 -7.25
C THR A 125 0.47 2.65 -8.77
N VAL A 126 0.05 1.53 -9.33
CA VAL A 126 -0.19 1.34 -10.77
C VAL A 126 -1.66 0.98 -11.03
N SER A 127 -2.22 1.50 -12.12
CA SER A 127 -3.51 1.06 -12.66
C SER A 127 -3.36 -0.16 -13.57
N GLY A 128 -2.18 -0.33 -14.18
CA GLY A 128 -1.80 -1.54 -14.90
C GLY A 128 -0.56 -2.16 -14.26
N VAL A 129 -0.71 -3.34 -13.64
CA VAL A 129 0.42 -4.07 -13.06
C VAL A 129 1.53 -4.28 -14.08
N SER A 130 2.78 -4.18 -13.62
CA SER A 130 3.95 -4.39 -14.45
C SER A 130 3.95 -5.83 -14.95
N GLY A 131 3.82 -6.00 -16.27
CA GLY A 131 3.85 -7.30 -16.94
C GLY A 131 5.24 -7.75 -17.39
N THR A 132 6.22 -6.86 -17.28
CA THR A 132 7.61 -7.05 -17.75
C THR A 132 8.58 -6.59 -16.68
N GLU A 133 9.77 -7.21 -16.66
CA GLU A 133 10.88 -6.75 -15.80
C GLU A 133 11.26 -5.30 -16.12
N GLU A 134 11.31 -4.93 -17.41
CA GLU A 134 11.71 -3.60 -17.86
C GLU A 134 10.82 -2.49 -17.29
N ARG A 135 9.49 -2.71 -17.25
CA ARG A 135 8.56 -1.76 -16.61
C ARG A 135 8.83 -1.64 -15.12
N GLY A 136 9.08 -2.76 -14.45
CA GLY A 136 9.42 -2.79 -13.04
C GLY A 136 10.69 -2.00 -12.72
N VAL A 137 11.75 -2.20 -13.52
CA VAL A 137 13.02 -1.47 -13.41
C VAL A 137 12.80 0.03 -13.60
N PHE A 138 12.03 0.43 -14.61
CA PHE A 138 11.71 1.83 -14.84
C PHE A 138 11.04 2.50 -13.63
N LEU A 139 10.01 1.86 -13.06
CA LEU A 139 9.29 2.41 -11.91
C LEU A 139 10.15 2.42 -10.64
N ARG A 140 10.91 1.33 -10.39
CA ARG A 140 11.89 1.23 -9.31
C ARG A 140 12.85 2.40 -9.34
N ASP A 141 13.50 2.64 -10.48
CA ASP A 141 14.55 3.64 -10.61
C ASP A 141 13.97 5.06 -10.56
N ARG A 142 12.82 5.28 -11.21
CA ARG A 142 12.15 6.59 -11.22
C ARG A 142 11.73 7.05 -9.83
N PHE A 143 11.24 6.13 -8.99
CA PHE A 143 10.67 6.46 -7.68
C PHE A 143 11.53 6.00 -6.50
N ALA A 144 12.71 5.43 -6.75
CA ALA A 144 13.52 4.73 -5.75
C ALA A 144 12.67 3.72 -4.93
N ALA A 145 11.77 3.02 -5.62
CA ALA A 145 10.71 2.23 -5.01
C ALA A 145 11.10 0.78 -4.76
N ILE A 146 10.48 0.18 -3.75
CA ILE A 146 10.74 -1.22 -3.37
C ILE A 146 9.64 -2.18 -3.82
N CYS A 147 8.42 -1.69 -4.01
CA CYS A 147 7.31 -2.50 -4.51
C CYS A 147 6.24 -1.66 -5.23
N GLU A 148 5.40 -2.34 -6.00
CA GLU A 148 4.18 -1.81 -6.58
C GLU A 148 2.90 -2.43 -5.98
N ASN A 149 1.84 -1.63 -5.96
CA ASN A 149 0.48 -2.03 -5.58
C ASN A 149 -0.53 -1.29 -6.48
N MET A 150 -1.83 -1.45 -6.25
CA MET A 150 -2.87 -0.86 -7.10
C MET A 150 -3.79 0.15 -6.40
N GLU A 151 -3.59 0.45 -5.10
CA GLU A 151 -4.54 1.26 -4.31
C GLU A 151 -3.89 2.42 -3.54
N GLY A 152 -2.63 2.30 -3.16
CA GLY A 152 -1.98 3.13 -2.14
C GLY A 152 -2.11 4.62 -2.40
N ALA A 153 -1.81 5.08 -3.61
CA ALA A 153 -1.84 6.48 -3.99
C ALA A 153 -3.25 7.06 -3.93
N ALA A 154 -4.28 6.25 -4.20
CA ALA A 154 -5.66 6.68 -4.02
C ALA A 154 -6.00 6.83 -2.53
N VAL A 155 -5.58 5.88 -1.69
CA VAL A 155 -5.75 6.00 -0.23
C VAL A 155 -5.01 7.23 0.29
N ALA A 156 -3.75 7.45 -0.11
CA ALA A 156 -2.96 8.61 0.28
C ALA A 156 -3.60 9.93 -0.17
N ARG A 157 -4.14 9.98 -1.40
CA ARG A 157 -4.82 11.15 -1.93
C ARG A 157 -6.10 11.49 -1.16
N VAL A 158 -6.91 10.49 -0.81
CA VAL A 158 -8.11 10.68 0.03
C VAL A 158 -7.67 11.07 1.44
N CYS A 159 -6.72 10.33 2.00
CA CYS A 159 -5.89 10.61 3.18
C CYS A 159 -5.68 12.12 3.42
N ALA A 160 -4.93 12.69 2.48
CA ALA A 160 -4.53 14.08 2.48
C ALA A 160 -5.71 15.06 2.31
N ALA A 161 -6.77 14.68 1.59
CA ALA A 161 -7.97 15.53 1.44
C ALA A 161 -8.76 15.65 2.74
N TYR A 162 -8.81 14.59 3.53
CA TYR A 162 -9.54 14.53 4.80
C TYR A 162 -8.69 14.85 6.03
N GLY A 163 -7.39 15.09 5.84
CA GLY A 163 -6.47 15.37 6.95
C GLY A 163 -6.24 14.18 7.89
N LEU A 164 -6.40 12.95 7.38
CA LEU A 164 -6.22 11.73 8.18
C LEU A 164 -4.80 11.19 8.03
N PRO A 165 -4.15 10.75 9.12
CA PRO A 165 -2.87 10.05 9.04
C PRO A 165 -3.05 8.70 8.35
N LEU A 166 -2.07 8.33 7.52
CA LEU A 166 -2.07 7.09 6.76
C LEU A 166 -0.83 6.26 7.09
N LEU A 167 -1.06 4.98 7.35
CA LEU A 167 -0.05 3.93 7.35
C LEU A 167 -0.38 2.94 6.23
N GLU A 168 0.59 2.64 5.38
CA GLU A 168 0.44 1.61 4.35
C GLU A 168 1.41 0.46 4.59
N ILE A 169 0.85 -0.75 4.57
CA ILE A 169 1.55 -2.01 4.82
C ILE A 169 1.17 -3.01 3.75
N ARG A 170 2.18 -3.61 3.12
CA ARG A 170 1.98 -4.65 2.12
C ARG A 170 2.76 -5.91 2.47
N CYS A 171 2.20 -7.08 2.18
CA CYS A 171 2.94 -8.33 2.17
C CYS A 171 3.26 -8.73 0.73
N VAL A 172 4.52 -9.07 0.44
CA VAL A 172 4.96 -9.33 -0.93
C VAL A 172 4.42 -10.66 -1.44
N SER A 173 3.58 -10.61 -2.48
CA SER A 173 2.97 -11.80 -3.09
C SER A 173 3.76 -12.35 -4.26
N ASN A 174 4.51 -11.50 -4.96
CA ASN A 174 5.25 -11.85 -6.17
C ASN A 174 6.44 -10.89 -6.37
N LEU A 175 7.35 -11.27 -7.25
CA LEU A 175 8.34 -10.36 -7.81
C LEU A 175 7.76 -9.68 -9.07
N VAL A 176 8.23 -8.48 -9.37
CA VAL A 176 7.93 -7.77 -10.62
C VAL A 176 8.96 -8.16 -11.66
N GLU A 177 8.59 -9.16 -12.44
CA GLU A 177 9.40 -9.78 -13.50
C GLU A 177 8.50 -10.06 -14.71
N ASP A 178 9.04 -10.70 -15.74
CA ASP A 178 8.22 -11.17 -16.85
C ASP A 178 7.13 -12.11 -16.34
N ARG A 179 5.88 -11.74 -16.62
CA ARG A 179 4.72 -12.25 -15.89
C ARG A 179 4.60 -13.77 -15.93
N ASP A 180 4.85 -14.41 -14.78
CA ASP A 180 4.54 -15.81 -14.51
C ASP A 180 3.68 -15.94 -13.24
N PRO A 181 2.35 -16.10 -13.38
CA PRO A 181 1.46 -16.30 -12.23
C PRO A 181 1.77 -17.55 -11.40
N GLY A 182 2.49 -18.53 -11.95
CA GLY A 182 2.85 -19.77 -11.25
C GLY A 182 3.81 -19.56 -10.08
N LEU A 183 4.53 -18.43 -10.05
CA LEU A 183 5.49 -18.08 -8.99
C LEU A 183 4.84 -17.29 -7.84
N TRP A 184 3.56 -16.95 -7.95
CA TRP A 184 2.88 -16.07 -7.01
C TRP A 184 2.45 -16.80 -5.75
N ARG A 185 2.68 -16.18 -4.60
CA ARG A 185 2.32 -16.69 -3.27
C ARG A 185 1.18 -15.89 -2.65
N LEU A 186 0.19 -15.52 -3.47
CA LEU A 186 -0.89 -14.61 -3.08
C LEU A 186 -1.62 -15.05 -1.81
N ALA A 187 -2.15 -16.29 -1.78
CA ALA A 187 -2.91 -16.79 -0.65
C ALA A 187 -2.10 -16.79 0.66
N GLU A 188 -0.80 -17.09 0.55
CA GLU A 188 0.11 -17.12 1.68
C GLU A 188 0.48 -15.72 2.17
N ALA A 189 0.75 -14.78 1.26
CA ALA A 189 0.99 -13.38 1.58
C ALA A 189 -0.24 -12.76 2.28
N CYS A 190 -1.45 -13.04 1.81
CA CYS A 190 -2.68 -12.60 2.46
C CYS A 190 -2.83 -13.17 3.87
N HIS A 191 -2.54 -14.47 4.05
CA HIS A 191 -2.63 -15.12 5.36
C HIS A 191 -1.60 -14.56 6.34
N LEU A 192 -0.32 -14.58 5.96
CA LEU A 192 0.80 -14.12 6.78
C LEU A 192 0.67 -12.63 7.12
N GLY A 193 0.38 -11.81 6.11
CA GLY A 193 0.16 -10.38 6.26
C GLY A 193 -1.01 -10.10 7.19
N GLY A 194 -2.15 -10.76 6.97
CA GLY A 194 -3.35 -10.51 7.78
C GLY A 194 -3.15 -10.84 9.26
N VAL A 195 -2.51 -11.97 9.57
CA VAL A 195 -2.23 -12.36 10.96
C VAL A 195 -1.25 -11.41 11.64
N LYS A 196 -0.14 -11.05 10.96
CA LYS A 196 0.88 -10.16 11.53
C LYS A 196 0.39 -8.73 11.72
N VAL A 197 -0.38 -8.21 10.75
CA VAL A 197 -0.90 -6.83 10.77
C VAL A 197 -2.05 -6.67 11.76
N ALA A 198 -2.87 -7.71 11.98
CA ALA A 198 -3.94 -7.67 12.99
C ALA A 198 -3.43 -7.32 14.38
N ALA A 199 -2.34 -7.97 14.82
CA ALA A 199 -1.72 -7.70 16.13
C ALA A 199 -1.29 -6.24 16.26
N MET A 200 -0.70 -5.69 15.19
CA MET A 200 -0.26 -4.30 15.16
C MET A 200 -1.43 -3.31 15.21
N ILE A 201 -2.48 -3.53 14.43
CA ILE A 201 -3.67 -2.65 14.42
C ILE A 201 -4.31 -2.62 15.82
N ASN A 202 -4.45 -3.77 16.48
CA ASN A 202 -5.03 -3.84 17.82
C ASN A 202 -4.24 -3.05 18.87
N GLU A 203 -2.93 -2.86 18.70
CA GLU A 203 -2.13 -2.00 19.58
C GLU A 203 -2.18 -0.53 19.18
N LEU A 204 -2.22 -0.23 17.87
CA LEU A 204 -2.43 1.14 17.39
C LEU A 204 -3.75 1.72 17.92
N SER A 205 -4.82 0.93 17.93
CA SER A 205 -6.14 1.36 18.41
C SER A 205 -6.27 1.50 19.92
N LYS A 206 -5.29 1.07 20.72
CA LYS A 206 -5.30 1.17 22.20
C LYS A 206 -4.57 2.38 22.75
N ALA A 207 -3.77 3.06 21.92
CA ALA A 207 -2.81 4.05 22.37
C ALA A 207 -3.30 5.50 22.30
N ASP A 208 -4.62 5.70 22.16
CA ASP A 208 -5.27 7.02 22.16
C ASP A 208 -6.49 7.00 23.10
#